data_AF-A0A4Q5E905-F1
#
_entry.id   AF-A0A4Q5E905-F1
#
_cell.length_a   1.000
_cell.length_b   1.000
_cell.length_c   1.000
_cell.angle_alpha   90.00
_cell.angle_beta   90.00
_cell.angle_gamma   90.00
#
_symmetry.space_group_name_H-M   'P 1'
#
loop_
_entity.id
_entity.type
_entity.pdbx_description
1 polymer ?
#
loop_
_entity_poly.entity_id
_entity_poly.type
_entity_poly.pdbx_seq_one_letter_code
_entity_poly.pdbx_strand_id
1 'polypeptide(L)'
;MMKNIIEKFQICLVLSALLFSSFVAACSGNDDTVTPEITIPANILTDGMTFSKTGGTSTLNIKSNVALEVTSSAPEWCKVTAESSASNSILKYTVMAEANTDTSDREAKVTVKAGGSEVGSFTVKQTAADGLIISNSTSFDLPAAGGDVSVVVETNGDVQAVSDVSWIKAVNTRAMEDKIFKFTVSPNPLGAREGHISFTLGSLTETVTVKQGAGETGNMESDARTLAAKMYAGINIGNTLEACDNKNKIASETLWGNPKVSEAYIKGLKALGFNAVRIPCAWDYYIVNPSTYEIDAAWLDRVSEVVGYCVANDMYAIVNIHWDGGWLEESITHGYSSEVDAKQKAIWTQIANKLNAYDEHLLFAGCNEPGQQDQGNVGTSAIDVILKYEQTFIDAVRATGGNNASRCLIVQGPYTNIDKTVNDYTMPKDEVPDRLMVEVHFYDPYQFTMMNHDETWSNVFLYWGKDNHVSGSIHNATGYEEDYVKQQFQKMKTAYADKGIPVIVGEYSAMKRAKEDKIEGTSELAYPDIDQEMHNKSRSYWNEVVTREAKNHGCVPFYWETGGDMNRGTGTAKEAYAIEGIMKGAAAGQYPY
;
A
#
# COMPACT_ATOMS: atom_id res chain seq x y z
N MET A 1 19.39 63.90 -38.91
CA MET A 1 20.76 64.03 -38.37
C MET A 1 21.45 62.69 -38.62
N MET A 2 22.48 62.65 -39.49
CA MET A 2 23.92 62.55 -39.10
C MET A 2 24.25 61.26 -38.33
N LYS A 3 25.16 60.36 -38.74
CA LYS A 3 26.16 60.24 -39.84
C LYS A 3 26.26 58.74 -40.22
N ASN A 4 26.40 58.27 -41.48
CA ASN A 4 27.48 58.37 -42.48
C ASN A 4 28.80 57.62 -42.17
N ILE A 5 29.43 57.15 -43.28
CA ILE A 5 30.76 56.51 -43.50
C ILE A 5 30.74 54.96 -43.41
N ILE A 6 31.34 54.12 -44.29
CA ILE A 6 31.81 54.12 -45.72
C ILE A 6 31.81 52.61 -46.12
N GLU A 7 31.23 52.11 -47.23
CA GLU A 7 31.54 52.17 -48.69
C GLU A 7 32.79 51.39 -49.22
N LYS A 8 32.49 50.36 -50.04
CA LYS A 8 33.13 49.93 -51.33
C LYS A 8 34.62 49.52 -51.38
N PHE A 9 34.87 48.40 -52.09
CA PHE A 9 35.87 48.36 -53.18
C PHE A 9 35.46 47.39 -54.31
N GLN A 10 35.97 47.63 -55.52
CA GLN A 10 35.54 47.00 -56.79
C GLN A 10 36.63 46.11 -57.43
N ILE A 11 36.19 45.07 -58.15
CA ILE A 11 36.57 44.68 -59.55
C ILE A 11 38.07 44.45 -59.93
N CYS A 12 38.27 43.38 -60.75
CA CYS A 12 39.36 43.10 -61.71
C CYS A 12 40.72 42.49 -61.26
N LEU A 13 41.01 41.29 -61.80
CA LEU A 13 42.28 40.78 -62.42
C LEU A 13 42.08 39.27 -62.67
N VAL A 14 42.05 38.65 -63.87
CA VAL A 14 42.57 38.87 -65.23
C VAL A 14 44.06 38.49 -65.43
N LEU A 15 44.27 37.29 -66.02
CA LEU A 15 45.45 36.73 -66.71
C LEU A 15 46.84 36.71 -66.02
N SER A 16 47.52 35.55 -66.07
CA SER A 16 48.66 35.28 -67.01
C SER A 16 49.38 33.94 -66.77
N ALA A 17 49.85 33.31 -67.87
CA ALA A 17 50.75 32.13 -68.05
C ALA A 17 50.06 31.05 -68.93
N LEU A 18 50.09 31.04 -70.28
CA LEU A 18 51.12 31.32 -71.31
C LEU A 18 52.27 30.29 -71.42
N LEU A 19 52.20 29.53 -72.52
CA LEU A 19 53.27 28.97 -73.37
C LEU A 19 54.13 27.76 -72.92
N PHE A 20 53.86 26.60 -73.54
CA PHE A 20 54.77 25.66 -74.25
C PHE A 20 53.85 24.56 -74.87
N SER A 21 54.00 24.00 -76.07
CA SER A 21 54.75 24.37 -77.29
C SER A 21 54.18 23.61 -78.51
N SER A 22 54.49 24.10 -79.69
CA SER A 22 54.03 23.71 -81.03
C SER A 22 54.32 22.28 -81.55
N PHE A 23 53.43 21.83 -82.45
CA PHE A 23 53.62 20.85 -83.56
C PHE A 23 53.98 19.37 -83.27
N VAL A 24 53.03 18.47 -83.60
CA VAL A 24 53.27 17.34 -84.53
C VAL A 24 52.03 17.14 -85.41
N ALA A 25 52.20 16.68 -86.65
CA ALA A 25 51.10 16.43 -87.59
C ALA A 25 50.69 14.95 -87.66
N ALA A 26 49.41 14.73 -87.96
CA ALA A 26 48.81 13.58 -88.66
C ALA A 26 49.46 12.19 -88.53
N CYS A 27 48.76 11.30 -87.80
CA CYS A 27 48.59 9.90 -88.21
C CYS A 27 47.09 9.55 -88.11
N SER A 28 46.52 9.03 -89.19
CA SER A 28 45.14 8.52 -89.23
C SER A 28 45.08 7.14 -88.56
N GLY A 29 44.39 7.06 -87.42
CA GLY A 29 43.82 5.82 -86.91
C GLY A 29 42.30 5.88 -87.03
N ASN A 30 41.66 4.78 -87.38
CA ASN A 30 40.21 4.66 -87.18
C ASN A 30 39.96 4.64 -85.67
N ASP A 31 39.34 5.68 -85.13
CA ASP A 31 38.63 5.55 -83.86
C ASP A 31 37.38 4.70 -84.11
N ASP A 32 37.52 3.39 -83.95
CA ASP A 32 36.37 2.52 -83.75
C ASP A 32 35.58 3.08 -82.57
N THR A 33 34.36 3.57 -82.81
CA THR A 33 33.52 4.14 -81.77
C THR A 33 33.12 3.03 -80.80
N VAL A 34 33.92 2.86 -79.72
CA VAL A 34 33.68 1.87 -78.67
C VAL A 34 32.31 2.13 -78.08
N THR A 35 31.35 1.28 -78.45
CA THR A 35 29.98 1.38 -77.94
C THR A 35 30.01 1.01 -76.45
N PRO A 36 29.61 1.90 -75.53
CA PRO A 36 29.68 1.60 -74.10
C PRO A 36 28.75 0.44 -73.74
N GLU A 37 29.34 -0.67 -73.27
CA GLU A 37 28.61 -1.80 -72.69
C GLU A 37 28.79 -1.73 -71.18
N ILE A 38 27.75 -1.23 -70.49
CA ILE A 38 27.77 -0.99 -69.04
C ILE A 38 26.63 -1.78 -68.41
N THR A 39 26.91 -2.52 -67.33
CA THR A 39 25.89 -3.25 -66.56
C THR A 39 26.15 -3.11 -65.07
N ILE A 40 25.25 -2.38 -64.40
CA ILE A 40 25.17 -2.25 -62.95
C ILE A 40 24.22 -3.36 -62.43
N PRO A 41 24.50 -4.02 -61.30
CA PRO A 41 23.61 -5.05 -60.74
C PRO A 41 22.20 -4.52 -60.48
N ALA A 42 21.17 -5.19 -61.01
CA ALA A 42 19.80 -4.70 -60.98
C ALA A 42 19.23 -4.55 -59.55
N ASN A 43 19.66 -5.39 -58.62
CA ASN A 43 19.31 -5.28 -57.20
C ASN A 43 19.90 -4.00 -56.57
N ILE A 44 21.11 -3.59 -56.94
CA ILE A 44 21.69 -2.33 -56.45
C ILE A 44 20.94 -1.13 -57.02
N LEU A 45 20.53 -1.16 -58.30
CA LEU A 45 19.70 -0.10 -58.90
C LEU A 45 18.28 -0.01 -58.29
N THR A 46 17.74 -1.12 -57.80
CA THR A 46 16.35 -1.20 -57.30
C THR A 46 16.27 -0.97 -55.79
N ASP A 47 17.11 -1.67 -55.03
CA ASP A 47 17.06 -1.75 -53.56
C ASP A 47 18.12 -0.84 -52.91
N GLY A 48 19.16 -0.44 -53.65
CA GLY A 48 20.26 0.38 -53.15
C GLY A 48 21.28 -0.40 -52.31
N MET A 49 21.83 0.27 -51.30
CA MET A 49 22.63 -0.34 -50.23
C MET A 49 22.20 0.21 -48.88
N THR A 50 22.18 -0.62 -47.84
CA THR A 50 21.81 -0.21 -46.48
C THR A 50 22.94 -0.51 -45.50
N PHE A 51 23.31 0.49 -44.69
CA PHE A 51 24.26 0.37 -43.59
C PHE A 51 23.58 0.62 -42.25
N SER A 52 24.07 -0.03 -41.19
CA SER A 52 23.68 0.30 -39.82
C SER A 52 24.34 1.60 -39.34
N LYS A 53 23.89 2.11 -38.19
CA LYS A 53 24.46 3.28 -37.50
C LYS A 53 25.97 3.19 -37.24
N THR A 54 26.53 1.99 -37.10
CA THR A 54 27.97 1.78 -36.94
C THR A 54 28.79 2.01 -38.22
N GLY A 55 28.12 2.13 -39.38
CA GLY A 55 28.79 2.22 -40.68
C GLY A 55 29.39 0.88 -41.11
N GLY A 56 30.26 0.94 -42.12
CA GLY A 56 30.95 -0.23 -42.69
C GLY A 56 31.34 -0.04 -44.16
N THR A 57 31.72 -1.12 -44.82
CA THR A 57 32.06 -1.15 -46.24
C THR A 57 31.24 -2.20 -46.99
N SER A 58 30.93 -1.92 -48.26
CA SER A 58 30.29 -2.84 -49.21
C SER A 58 30.96 -2.75 -50.57
N THR A 59 30.97 -3.84 -51.33
CA THR A 59 31.58 -3.91 -52.67
C THR A 59 30.54 -3.73 -53.76
N LEU A 60 30.79 -2.78 -54.66
CA LEU A 60 30.06 -2.59 -55.92
C LEU A 60 30.92 -3.09 -57.09
N ASN A 61 30.40 -4.04 -57.86
CA ASN A 61 31.02 -4.51 -59.10
C ASN A 61 30.16 -4.05 -60.29
N ILE A 62 30.76 -3.34 -61.26
CA ILE A 62 30.09 -2.88 -62.48
C ILE A 62 30.80 -3.49 -63.68
N LYS A 63 30.06 -4.18 -64.56
CA LYS A 63 30.62 -4.61 -65.84
C LYS A 63 30.74 -3.38 -66.75
N SER A 64 31.91 -3.12 -67.30
CA SER A 64 32.14 -1.98 -68.21
C SER A 64 33.30 -2.25 -69.17
N ASN A 65 33.16 -1.81 -70.43
CA ASN A 65 34.26 -1.71 -71.40
C ASN A 65 34.87 -0.30 -71.49
N VAL A 66 34.34 0.67 -70.73
CA VAL A 66 34.82 2.06 -70.64
C VAL A 66 35.10 2.46 -69.18
N ALA A 67 35.94 3.47 -68.98
CA ALA A 67 36.15 4.04 -67.65
C ALA A 67 34.87 4.69 -67.12
N LEU A 68 34.58 4.50 -65.83
CA LEU A 68 33.43 5.07 -65.14
C LEU A 68 33.84 6.02 -64.02
N GLU A 69 33.14 7.14 -63.93
CA GLU A 69 33.16 8.04 -62.78
C GLU A 69 32.00 7.64 -61.85
N VAL A 70 32.31 7.26 -60.61
CA VAL A 70 31.30 6.90 -59.60
C VAL A 70 31.46 7.86 -58.42
N THR A 71 30.42 8.65 -58.17
CA THR A 71 30.44 9.74 -57.17
C THR A 71 29.25 9.62 -56.22
N SER A 72 29.47 10.00 -54.96
CA SER A 72 28.42 10.13 -53.94
C SER A 72 27.97 11.58 -53.83
N SER A 73 26.69 11.82 -53.59
CA SER A 73 26.16 13.14 -53.25
C SER A 73 26.56 13.64 -51.86
N ALA A 74 27.09 12.76 -51.02
CA ALA A 74 27.45 13.00 -49.62
C ALA A 74 28.83 12.37 -49.30
N PRO A 75 29.92 12.84 -49.95
CA PRO A 75 31.25 12.23 -49.86
C PRO A 75 31.92 12.37 -48.48
N GLU A 76 31.37 13.17 -47.58
CA GLU A 76 31.84 13.32 -46.20
C GLU A 76 31.63 12.05 -45.38
N TRP A 77 30.46 11.39 -45.50
CA TRP A 77 30.15 10.15 -44.78
C TRP A 77 29.95 8.92 -45.68
N CYS A 78 29.50 9.09 -46.93
CA CYS A 78 29.33 8.01 -47.91
C CYS A 78 30.39 8.12 -49.01
N LYS A 79 31.52 7.44 -48.84
CA LYS A 79 32.68 7.51 -49.73
C LYS A 79 32.65 6.35 -50.74
N VAL A 80 32.92 6.64 -52.01
CA VAL A 80 33.07 5.61 -53.05
C VAL A 80 34.48 5.68 -53.62
N THR A 81 35.22 4.58 -53.52
CA THR A 81 36.61 4.47 -53.97
C THR A 81 36.76 3.35 -54.98
N ALA A 82 37.42 3.62 -56.12
CA ALA A 82 37.77 2.58 -57.07
C ALA A 82 38.87 1.67 -56.51
N GLU A 83 38.76 0.37 -56.75
CA GLU A 83 39.75 -0.64 -56.35
C GLU A 83 40.33 -1.36 -57.58
N SER A 84 41.49 -1.99 -57.39
CA SER A 84 42.06 -2.87 -58.41
C SER A 84 41.16 -4.10 -58.63
N SER A 85 40.91 -4.40 -59.91
CA SER A 85 40.15 -5.57 -60.33
C SER A 85 41.08 -6.56 -61.05
N ALA A 86 40.84 -7.86 -60.83
CA ALA A 86 41.52 -8.92 -61.56
C ALA A 86 40.89 -9.19 -62.95
N SER A 87 39.81 -8.48 -63.29
CA SER A 87 39.12 -8.59 -64.59
C SER A 87 39.17 -7.27 -65.36
N ASN A 88 39.58 -7.33 -66.62
CA ASN A 88 39.59 -6.18 -67.53
C ASN A 88 38.18 -5.71 -67.96
N SER A 89 37.11 -6.42 -67.56
CA SER A 89 35.72 -6.10 -67.91
C SER A 89 34.80 -5.85 -66.71
N ILE A 90 35.33 -5.92 -65.48
CA ILE A 90 34.59 -5.63 -64.24
C ILE A 90 35.37 -4.58 -63.47
N LEU A 91 34.78 -3.42 -63.25
CA LEU A 91 35.31 -2.37 -62.38
C LEU A 91 34.78 -2.59 -60.96
N LYS A 92 35.68 -2.56 -59.98
CA LYS A 92 35.37 -2.75 -58.56
C LYS A 92 35.43 -1.41 -57.83
N TYR A 93 34.44 -1.16 -57.01
CA TYR A 93 34.38 0.01 -56.12
C TYR A 93 34.03 -0.45 -54.71
N THR A 94 34.62 0.18 -53.70
CA THR A 94 34.16 0.07 -52.31
C THR A 94 33.30 1.28 -51.98
N VAL A 95 32.10 1.02 -51.48
CA VAL A 95 31.19 2.00 -50.90
C VAL A 95 31.37 1.90 -49.38
N MET A 96 31.86 2.97 -48.76
CA MET A 96 32.09 3.07 -47.33
C MET A 96 31.12 4.06 -46.71
N ALA A 97 30.42 3.65 -45.66
CA ALA A 97 29.64 4.54 -44.80
C ALA A 97 30.38 4.71 -43.47
N GLU A 98 30.70 5.96 -43.10
CA GLU A 98 31.14 6.29 -41.74
C GLU A 98 29.99 6.12 -40.75
N ALA A 99 30.27 6.02 -39.44
CA ALA A 99 29.24 5.89 -38.43
C ALA A 99 28.24 7.07 -38.48
N ASN A 100 26.96 6.79 -38.30
CA ASN A 100 25.94 7.81 -38.12
C ASN A 100 25.82 8.12 -36.63
N THR A 101 26.10 9.36 -36.26
CA THR A 101 25.94 9.89 -34.90
C THR A 101 24.64 10.66 -34.72
N ASP A 102 23.92 10.92 -35.80
CA ASP A 102 22.69 11.71 -35.80
C ASP A 102 21.48 10.82 -35.48
N THR A 103 20.47 11.36 -34.80
CA THR A 103 19.26 10.63 -34.40
C THR A 103 18.25 10.41 -35.52
N SER A 104 18.59 10.83 -36.75
CA SER A 104 17.82 10.62 -37.98
C SER A 104 18.55 9.72 -38.98
N ASP A 105 17.79 8.92 -39.72
CA ASP A 105 18.28 8.21 -40.89
C ASP A 105 18.83 9.20 -41.94
N ARG A 106 19.86 8.80 -42.67
CA ARG A 106 20.49 9.61 -43.73
C ARG A 106 20.69 8.83 -45.02
N GLU A 107 20.59 9.53 -46.14
CA GLU A 107 20.68 8.94 -47.48
C GLU A 107 21.67 9.69 -48.37
N ALA A 108 22.38 8.94 -49.23
CA ALA A 108 23.25 9.47 -50.26
C ALA A 108 22.89 8.87 -51.62
N LYS A 109 22.84 9.69 -52.67
CA LYS A 109 22.70 9.20 -54.06
C LYS A 109 24.10 8.91 -54.61
N VAL A 110 24.38 7.65 -54.91
CA VAL A 110 25.58 7.26 -55.67
C VAL A 110 25.22 7.27 -57.16
N THR A 111 26.00 8.00 -57.95
CA THR A 111 25.78 8.23 -59.38
C THR A 111 26.93 7.67 -60.19
N VAL A 112 26.61 6.84 -61.19
CA VAL A 112 27.56 6.25 -62.13
C VAL A 112 27.47 7.01 -63.46
N LYS A 113 28.61 7.49 -63.96
CA LYS A 113 28.72 8.18 -65.25
C LYS A 113 29.72 7.54 -66.17
N ALA A 114 29.45 7.61 -67.47
CA ALA A 114 30.37 7.26 -68.55
C ALA A 114 30.42 8.42 -69.56
N GLY A 115 31.63 8.87 -69.92
CA GLY A 115 31.79 10.00 -70.84
C GLY A 115 31.10 11.30 -70.39
N GLY A 116 30.88 11.49 -69.09
CA GLY A 116 30.16 12.62 -68.50
C GLY A 116 28.64 12.47 -68.35
N SER A 117 28.02 11.45 -68.97
CA SER A 117 26.58 11.19 -68.89
C SER A 117 26.23 10.20 -67.77
N GLU A 118 25.15 10.45 -67.02
CA GLU A 118 24.61 9.50 -66.02
C GLU A 118 24.07 8.25 -66.73
N VAL A 119 24.60 7.09 -66.36
CA VAL A 119 24.21 5.76 -66.90
C VAL A 119 23.48 4.89 -65.87
N GLY A 120 23.43 5.34 -64.61
CA GLY A 120 22.66 4.74 -63.55
C GLY A 120 22.98 5.38 -62.21
N SER A 121 22.09 5.20 -61.25
CA SER A 121 22.29 5.67 -59.88
C SER A 121 21.46 4.84 -58.90
N PHE A 122 21.87 4.88 -57.63
CA PHE A 122 21.21 4.16 -56.55
C PHE A 122 21.36 4.90 -55.22
N THR A 123 20.49 4.60 -54.26
CA THR A 123 20.51 5.19 -52.92
C THR A 123 21.33 4.33 -51.97
N VAL A 124 22.19 4.97 -51.17
CA VAL A 124 22.79 4.39 -49.98
C VAL A 124 22.04 4.95 -48.77
N LYS A 125 21.39 4.08 -48.00
CA LYS A 125 20.66 4.41 -46.77
C LYS A 125 21.49 4.05 -45.55
N GLN A 126 21.44 4.86 -44.51
CA GLN A 126 22.07 4.55 -43.23
C GLN A 126 21.15 4.91 -42.05
N THR A 127 20.99 3.96 -41.12
CA THR A 127 20.12 4.13 -39.95
C THR A 127 20.66 5.15 -38.95
N ALA A 128 19.77 5.81 -38.21
CA ALA A 128 20.05 6.69 -37.08
C ALA A 128 20.88 6.06 -35.94
N ALA A 129 21.61 6.90 -35.20
CA ALA A 129 22.04 6.59 -33.83
C ALA A 129 20.84 6.54 -32.87
N ASP A 130 21.00 5.86 -31.72
CA ASP A 130 19.95 5.84 -30.69
C ASP A 130 19.78 7.24 -30.08
N GLY A 131 18.53 7.66 -29.88
CA GLY A 131 18.16 8.91 -29.22
C GLY A 131 17.30 8.65 -27.99
N LEU A 132 17.64 9.29 -26.88
CA LEU A 132 16.90 9.26 -25.62
C LEU A 132 17.00 10.64 -24.96
N ILE A 133 15.88 11.35 -24.84
CA ILE A 133 15.81 12.68 -24.23
C ILE A 133 14.55 12.77 -23.37
N ILE A 134 14.66 13.38 -22.18
CA ILE A 134 13.50 13.73 -21.34
C ILE A 134 13.12 15.18 -21.64
N SER A 135 11.97 15.39 -22.27
CA SER A 135 11.63 16.68 -22.89
C SER A 135 10.77 17.60 -22.03
N ASN A 136 10.09 17.08 -20.99
CA ASN A 136 9.23 17.89 -20.13
C ASN A 136 9.89 18.36 -18.82
N SER A 137 10.36 17.43 -17.97
CA SER A 137 11.07 17.76 -16.73
C SER A 137 11.91 16.60 -16.22
N THR A 138 13.09 16.91 -15.70
CA THR A 138 13.96 15.97 -14.97
C THR A 138 13.70 15.94 -13.46
N SER A 139 12.78 16.77 -12.95
CA SER A 139 12.38 16.72 -11.55
C SER A 139 10.89 17.03 -11.33
N PHE A 140 10.28 16.35 -10.35
CA PHE A 140 8.88 16.52 -9.97
C PHE A 140 8.77 16.61 -8.45
N ASP A 141 8.15 17.69 -7.94
CA ASP A 141 7.82 17.86 -6.53
C ASP A 141 6.34 17.51 -6.30
N LEU A 142 6.06 16.60 -5.36
CA LEU A 142 4.70 16.17 -5.00
C LEU A 142 4.38 16.47 -3.53
N PRO A 143 3.09 16.72 -3.21
CA PRO A 143 2.63 16.77 -1.83
C PRO A 143 2.75 15.40 -1.15
N ALA A 144 2.64 15.38 0.18
CA ALA A 144 2.60 14.16 0.96
C ALA A 144 1.52 13.17 0.51
N ALA A 145 0.38 13.64 0.00
CA ALA A 145 -0.67 12.78 -0.55
C ALA A 145 -0.21 11.93 -1.75
N GLY A 146 0.91 12.27 -2.39
CA GLY A 146 1.38 11.63 -3.61
C GLY A 146 0.64 12.17 -4.84
N GLY A 147 0.55 11.35 -5.88
CA GLY A 147 -0.10 11.70 -7.15
C GLY A 147 0.56 11.05 -8.35
N ASP A 148 0.10 11.42 -9.54
CA ASP A 148 0.64 10.91 -10.80
C ASP A 148 1.75 11.81 -11.37
N VAL A 149 2.86 11.19 -11.75
CA VAL A 149 3.96 11.79 -12.52
C VAL A 149 3.86 11.30 -13.96
N SER A 150 3.95 12.21 -14.93
CA SER A 150 4.04 11.88 -16.35
C SER A 150 5.36 12.42 -16.91
N VAL A 151 6.24 11.54 -17.34
CA VAL A 151 7.51 11.86 -17.98
C VAL A 151 7.33 11.72 -19.49
N VAL A 152 7.70 12.75 -20.24
CA VAL A 152 7.68 12.72 -21.71
C VAL A 152 9.08 12.39 -22.20
N VAL A 153 9.19 11.29 -22.96
CA VAL A 153 10.46 10.79 -23.47
C VAL A 153 10.45 10.82 -25.00
N GLU A 154 11.33 11.64 -25.56
CA GLU A 154 11.64 11.67 -26.99
C GLU A 154 12.68 10.59 -27.30
N THR A 155 12.34 9.68 -28.21
CA THR A 155 13.20 8.52 -28.51
C THR A 155 12.87 7.89 -29.85
N ASN A 156 13.88 7.32 -30.50
CA ASN A 156 13.75 6.52 -31.73
C ASN A 156 13.88 5.00 -31.49
N GLY A 157 13.81 4.54 -30.22
CA GLY A 157 13.94 3.13 -29.85
C GLY A 157 13.05 2.68 -28.69
N ASP A 158 13.27 1.47 -28.20
CA ASP A 158 12.55 0.90 -27.07
C ASP A 158 13.25 1.16 -25.73
N VAL A 159 12.60 2.01 -24.93
CA VAL A 159 13.08 2.50 -23.64
C VAL A 159 12.51 1.66 -22.50
N GLN A 160 13.38 1.19 -21.61
CA GLN A 160 12.97 0.65 -20.31
C GLN A 160 12.95 1.77 -19.26
N ALA A 161 11.97 1.76 -18.37
CA ALA A 161 11.88 2.71 -17.27
C ALA A 161 11.80 1.95 -15.93
N VAL A 162 12.69 2.26 -14.99
CA VAL A 162 12.84 1.54 -13.72
C VAL A 162 12.98 2.54 -12.59
N SER A 163 12.23 2.36 -11.49
CA SER A 163 12.42 3.13 -10.26
C SER A 163 13.40 2.43 -9.32
N ASP A 164 14.22 3.22 -8.61
CA ASP A 164 15.07 2.75 -7.50
C ASP A 164 14.29 2.47 -6.20
N VAL A 165 13.02 2.91 -6.11
CA VAL A 165 12.19 2.85 -4.91
C VAL A 165 10.82 2.22 -5.17
N SER A 166 10.31 1.48 -4.18
CA SER A 166 9.03 0.75 -4.27
C SER A 166 7.77 1.63 -4.20
N TRP A 167 7.89 2.89 -3.79
CA TRP A 167 6.78 3.83 -3.65
C TRP A 167 6.49 4.66 -4.93
N ILE A 168 7.28 4.47 -5.99
CA ILE A 168 7.00 4.95 -7.34
C ILE A 168 6.71 3.73 -8.21
N LYS A 169 5.49 3.62 -8.76
CA LYS A 169 5.09 2.46 -9.59
C LYS A 169 4.76 2.89 -11.01
N ALA A 170 5.37 2.23 -11.99
CA ALA A 170 5.10 2.47 -13.41
C ALA A 170 3.68 2.02 -13.80
N VAL A 171 3.01 2.81 -14.62
CA VAL A 171 1.63 2.60 -15.09
C VAL A 171 1.64 2.45 -16.61
N ASN A 172 1.22 1.28 -17.10
CA ASN A 172 1.18 0.98 -18.52
C ASN A 172 0.07 1.77 -19.24
N THR A 173 0.44 2.69 -20.14
CA THR A 173 -0.50 3.37 -21.05
C THR A 173 -0.12 3.20 -22.51
N ARG A 174 -1.11 3.01 -23.39
CA ARG A 174 -0.92 2.89 -24.85
C ARG A 174 -1.33 4.18 -25.55
N ALA A 175 -0.36 4.91 -26.10
CA ALA A 175 -0.53 6.07 -26.99
C ALA A 175 0.59 6.07 -28.05
N MET A 176 0.43 6.83 -29.15
CA MET A 176 1.38 6.85 -30.28
C MET A 176 2.15 8.18 -30.34
N GLU A 177 3.48 8.05 -30.46
CA GLU A 177 4.51 9.09 -30.62
C GLU A 177 4.53 10.20 -29.54
N ASP A 178 5.74 10.59 -29.14
CA ASP A 178 6.12 10.90 -27.75
C ASP A 178 5.77 9.75 -26.77
N LYS A 179 6.79 9.04 -26.26
CA LYS A 179 6.57 7.98 -25.27
C LYS A 179 6.34 8.61 -23.90
N ILE A 180 5.07 8.80 -23.54
CA ILE A 180 4.66 9.25 -22.20
C ILE A 180 4.69 8.06 -21.22
N PHE A 181 5.61 8.11 -20.26
CA PHE A 181 5.67 7.16 -19.15
C PHE A 181 4.96 7.74 -17.94
N LYS A 182 3.96 7.02 -17.42
CA LYS A 182 3.23 7.41 -16.22
C LYS A 182 3.69 6.62 -15.01
N PHE A 183 3.74 7.28 -13.86
CA PHE A 183 4.06 6.69 -12.57
C PHE A 183 3.09 7.21 -11.53
N THR A 184 2.65 6.34 -10.62
CA THR A 184 1.89 6.76 -9.44
C THR A 184 2.83 6.73 -8.23
N VAL A 185 2.85 7.85 -7.52
CA VAL A 185 3.61 8.07 -6.28
C VAL A 185 2.67 7.85 -5.10
N SER A 186 2.94 6.82 -4.30
CA SER A 186 2.14 6.51 -3.10
C SER A 186 2.17 7.65 -2.08
N PRO A 187 1.16 7.79 -1.20
CA PRO A 187 1.22 8.72 -0.08
C PRO A 187 2.46 8.55 0.82
N ASN A 188 2.87 9.63 1.48
CA ASN A 188 3.99 9.73 2.40
C ASN A 188 3.55 10.37 3.73
N PRO A 189 3.14 9.58 4.73
CA PRO A 189 2.81 10.10 6.06
C PRO A 189 4.06 10.39 6.92
N LEU A 190 5.26 10.23 6.35
CA LEU A 190 6.56 10.32 7.05
C LEU A 190 7.28 11.63 6.68
N GLY A 191 8.56 11.73 7.05
CA GLY A 191 9.43 12.83 6.60
C GLY A 191 9.59 12.88 5.08
N ALA A 192 10.07 14.02 4.57
CA ALA A 192 10.26 14.23 3.12
C ALA A 192 11.20 13.17 2.53
N ARG A 193 10.88 12.68 1.32
CA ARG A 193 11.61 11.61 0.64
C ARG A 193 11.88 11.93 -0.83
N GLU A 194 12.90 11.28 -1.38
CA GLU A 194 13.34 11.43 -2.76
C GLU A 194 13.61 10.04 -3.36
N GLY A 195 13.33 9.88 -4.66
CA GLY A 195 13.56 8.66 -5.42
C GLY A 195 13.80 8.98 -6.89
N HIS A 196 14.34 8.01 -7.63
CA HIS A 196 14.78 8.19 -9.00
C HIS A 196 14.07 7.22 -9.95
N ILE A 197 13.83 7.70 -11.16
CA ILE A 197 13.35 6.89 -12.29
C ILE A 197 14.41 6.96 -13.39
N SER A 198 15.02 5.83 -13.70
CA SER A 198 16.00 5.70 -14.77
C SER A 198 15.34 5.17 -16.04
N PHE A 199 15.59 5.86 -17.15
CA PHE A 199 15.16 5.52 -18.49
C PHE A 199 16.38 5.05 -19.29
N THR A 200 16.32 3.88 -19.92
CA THR A 200 17.48 3.28 -20.61
C THR A 200 17.13 2.83 -22.03
N LEU A 201 17.98 3.19 -22.99
CA LEU A 201 17.96 2.74 -24.38
C LEU A 201 19.37 2.35 -24.83
N GLY A 202 19.61 1.06 -25.06
CA GLY A 202 20.94 0.58 -25.44
C GLY A 202 21.97 0.90 -24.35
N SER A 203 22.90 1.81 -24.65
CA SER A 203 23.90 2.33 -23.70
C SER A 203 23.57 3.73 -23.15
N LEU A 204 22.47 4.36 -23.58
CA LEU A 204 22.01 5.65 -23.08
C LEU A 204 21.20 5.47 -21.81
N THR A 205 21.32 6.39 -20.85
CA THR A 205 20.48 6.42 -19.65
C THR A 205 20.24 7.87 -19.22
N GLU A 206 18.98 8.18 -18.98
CA GLU A 206 18.49 9.47 -18.45
C GLU A 206 17.76 9.22 -17.12
N THR A 207 17.77 10.21 -16.21
CA THR A 207 17.20 10.05 -14.85
C THR A 207 16.28 11.21 -14.48
N VAL A 208 15.15 10.88 -13.87
CA VAL A 208 14.21 11.82 -13.25
C VAL A 208 14.26 11.69 -11.73
N THR A 209 14.33 12.81 -11.02
CA THR A 209 14.22 12.86 -9.55
C THR A 209 12.81 13.22 -9.12
N VAL A 210 12.15 12.34 -8.37
CA VAL A 210 10.83 12.56 -7.76
C VAL A 210 11.00 12.86 -6.28
N LYS A 211 10.58 14.06 -5.87
CA LYS A 211 10.60 14.54 -4.49
C LYS A 211 9.19 14.53 -3.93
N GLN A 212 9.03 14.10 -2.70
CA GLN A 212 7.75 14.08 -2.02
C GLN A 212 7.85 14.74 -0.65
N GLY A 213 6.96 15.70 -0.41
CA GLY A 213 6.85 16.40 0.87
C GLY A 213 6.58 15.46 2.04
N ALA A 214 6.92 15.94 3.24
CA ALA A 214 6.56 15.27 4.48
C ALA A 214 5.05 15.35 4.73
N GLY A 215 4.48 14.31 5.32
CA GLY A 215 3.09 14.35 5.82
C GLY A 215 2.89 15.49 6.80
N GLU A 216 1.76 16.20 6.67
CA GLU A 216 1.25 16.95 7.82
C GLU A 216 0.90 15.93 8.90
N THR A 217 1.44 16.10 10.09
CA THR A 217 0.99 15.33 11.24
C THR A 217 -0.47 15.68 11.50
N GLY A 218 -1.32 14.66 11.59
CA GLY A 218 -2.71 14.85 12.03
C GLY A 218 -2.76 15.45 13.43
N ASN A 219 -3.93 15.91 13.87
CA ASN A 219 -4.04 16.39 15.24
C ASN A 219 -3.83 15.21 16.21
N MET A 220 -2.71 15.23 16.95
CA MET A 220 -2.36 14.25 17.98
C MET A 220 -2.27 14.91 19.38
N GLU A 221 -2.94 16.06 19.59
CA GLU A 221 -2.81 16.88 20.79
C GLU A 221 -3.21 16.16 22.07
N SER A 222 -4.22 15.28 22.03
CA SER A 222 -4.72 14.60 23.23
C SER A 222 -3.76 13.55 23.77
N ASP A 223 -3.40 13.65 25.05
CA ASP A 223 -2.86 12.51 25.80
C ASP A 223 -3.94 11.41 25.97
N ALA A 224 -3.53 10.24 26.48
CA ALA A 224 -4.44 9.11 26.63
C ALA A 224 -5.66 9.45 27.50
N ARG A 225 -5.48 10.19 28.61
CA ARG A 225 -6.59 10.56 29.51
C ARG A 225 -7.57 11.51 28.82
N THR A 226 -7.06 12.51 28.12
CA THR A 226 -7.84 13.47 27.34
C THR A 226 -8.59 12.78 26.22
N LEU A 227 -7.95 11.83 25.52
CA LEU A 227 -8.57 11.07 24.43
C LEU A 227 -9.65 10.10 24.93
N ALA A 228 -9.39 9.41 26.04
CA ALA A 228 -10.36 8.52 26.69
C ALA A 228 -11.62 9.27 27.12
N ALA A 229 -11.50 10.51 27.63
CA ALA A 229 -12.64 11.35 27.98
C ALA A 229 -13.54 11.71 26.78
N LYS A 230 -12.99 11.74 25.56
CA LYS A 230 -13.76 11.97 24.31
C LYS A 230 -14.54 10.73 23.85
N MET A 231 -14.13 9.52 24.23
CA MET A 231 -14.83 8.29 23.90
C MET A 231 -16.01 8.07 24.88
N TYR A 232 -17.23 8.31 24.41
CA TYR A 232 -18.44 8.34 25.24
C TYR A 232 -19.11 6.96 25.41
N ALA A 233 -19.20 6.21 24.31
CA ALA A 233 -19.73 4.84 24.25
C ALA A 233 -19.13 4.13 23.03
N GLY A 234 -18.49 2.99 23.27
CA GLY A 234 -17.85 2.16 22.25
C GLY A 234 -18.66 0.93 21.86
N ILE A 235 -18.40 0.42 20.66
CA ILE A 235 -18.96 -0.85 20.17
C ILE A 235 -17.91 -1.61 19.34
N ASN A 236 -17.88 -2.94 19.45
CA ASN A 236 -17.07 -3.79 18.59
C ASN A 236 -17.81 -4.10 17.29
N ILE A 237 -17.07 -4.25 16.19
CA ILE A 237 -17.56 -4.94 15.00
C ILE A 237 -17.04 -6.39 15.02
N GLY A 238 -17.51 -7.14 16.02
CA GLY A 238 -17.10 -8.52 16.25
C GLY A 238 -17.63 -9.48 15.19
N ASN A 239 -17.03 -10.67 15.12
CA ASN A 239 -17.25 -11.73 14.14
C ASN A 239 -17.26 -11.24 12.68
N THR A 240 -16.33 -10.35 12.34
CA THR A 240 -16.21 -9.68 11.04
C THR A 240 -14.75 -9.65 10.55
N LEU A 241 -13.94 -8.64 10.85
CA LEU A 241 -12.58 -8.52 10.27
C LEU A 241 -11.55 -9.47 10.91
N GLU A 242 -11.85 -10.05 12.07
CA GLU A 242 -11.11 -11.13 12.72
C GLU A 242 -11.47 -12.54 12.23
N ALA A 243 -12.50 -12.68 11.39
CA ALA A 243 -13.08 -13.97 11.10
C ALA A 243 -12.16 -14.89 10.28
N CYS A 244 -11.57 -15.88 10.95
CA CYS A 244 -10.64 -16.87 10.42
C CYS A 244 -11.05 -18.32 10.70
N ASP A 245 -10.43 -19.28 10.00
CA ASP A 245 -10.62 -20.71 10.23
C ASP A 245 -9.26 -21.44 10.18
N ASN A 246 -8.82 -21.90 11.35
CA ASN A 246 -7.57 -22.63 11.55
C ASN A 246 -7.51 -23.97 10.81
N LYS A 247 -8.65 -24.63 10.58
CA LYS A 247 -8.73 -25.95 9.95
C LYS A 247 -8.60 -25.85 8.43
N ASN A 248 -9.28 -24.88 7.83
CA ASN A 248 -9.23 -24.66 6.38
C ASN A 248 -8.15 -23.65 5.94
N LYS A 249 -7.50 -22.98 6.90
CA LYS A 249 -6.42 -21.99 6.68
C LYS A 249 -6.86 -20.83 5.79
N ILE A 250 -8.01 -20.24 6.13
CA ILE A 250 -8.64 -19.12 5.43
C ILE A 250 -9.07 -18.03 6.42
N ALA A 251 -9.12 -16.79 5.95
CA ALA A 251 -9.81 -15.68 6.60
C ALA A 251 -10.63 -14.89 5.57
N SER A 252 -11.71 -14.27 6.03
CA SER A 252 -12.51 -13.33 5.24
C SER A 252 -13.38 -12.52 6.19
N GLU A 253 -13.53 -11.23 5.91
CA GLU A 253 -14.44 -10.32 6.62
C GLU A 253 -15.89 -10.85 6.77
N THR A 254 -16.29 -11.79 5.91
CA THR A 254 -17.63 -12.41 5.92
C THR A 254 -17.64 -13.89 6.34
N LEU A 255 -16.53 -14.45 6.82
CA LEU A 255 -16.38 -15.89 7.05
C LEU A 255 -17.34 -16.41 8.13
N TRP A 256 -17.55 -15.63 9.20
CA TRP A 256 -18.46 -15.98 10.30
C TRP A 256 -19.89 -15.41 10.10
N GLY A 257 -20.29 -15.16 8.84
CA GLY A 257 -21.68 -14.89 8.45
C GLY A 257 -22.13 -13.42 8.45
N ASN A 258 -21.31 -12.49 8.97
CA ASN A 258 -21.58 -11.07 8.85
C ASN A 258 -21.31 -10.53 7.43
N PRO A 259 -22.02 -9.49 6.97
CA PRO A 259 -21.67 -8.78 5.74
C PRO A 259 -20.43 -7.92 5.95
N LYS A 260 -19.75 -7.56 4.86
CA LYS A 260 -18.68 -6.54 4.88
C LYS A 260 -19.18 -5.25 5.52
N VAL A 261 -18.34 -4.62 6.35
CA VAL A 261 -18.63 -3.32 6.97
C VAL A 261 -18.84 -2.26 5.90
N SER A 262 -19.86 -1.42 6.08
CA SER A 262 -20.16 -0.31 5.18
C SER A 262 -20.17 1.01 5.95
N GLU A 263 -19.93 2.12 5.25
CA GLU A 263 -20.07 3.44 5.85
C GLU A 263 -21.49 3.69 6.38
N ALA A 264 -22.51 3.10 5.74
CA ALA A 264 -23.90 3.15 6.21
C ALA A 264 -24.09 2.47 7.58
N TYR A 265 -23.37 1.38 7.84
CA TYR A 265 -23.36 0.73 9.16
C TYR A 265 -22.77 1.67 10.22
N ILE A 266 -21.60 2.27 9.94
CA ILE A 266 -20.94 3.23 10.86
C ILE A 266 -21.82 4.45 11.13
N LYS A 267 -22.47 5.01 10.10
CA LYS A 267 -23.44 6.12 10.25
C LYS A 267 -24.63 5.76 11.13
N GLY A 268 -25.15 4.54 11.02
CA GLY A 268 -26.21 4.07 11.92
C GLY A 268 -25.74 3.89 13.37
N LEU A 269 -24.53 3.38 13.59
CA LEU A 269 -23.92 3.33 14.93
C LEU A 269 -23.81 4.73 15.55
N LYS A 270 -23.34 5.72 14.79
CA LYS A 270 -23.30 7.13 15.25
C LYS A 270 -24.70 7.66 15.57
N ALA A 271 -25.69 7.35 14.74
CA ALA A 271 -27.07 7.78 14.96
C ALA A 271 -27.72 7.17 16.23
N LEU A 272 -27.23 6.03 16.72
CA LEU A 272 -27.64 5.42 17.99
C LEU A 272 -26.89 5.96 19.21
N GLY A 273 -25.89 6.84 19.03
CA GLY A 273 -25.14 7.48 20.11
C GLY A 273 -23.77 6.87 20.43
N PHE A 274 -23.33 5.85 19.70
CA PHE A 274 -21.93 5.40 19.75
C PHE A 274 -21.04 6.45 19.11
N ASN A 275 -19.82 6.64 19.64
CA ASN A 275 -18.82 7.51 19.01
C ASN A 275 -17.42 6.88 18.95
N ALA A 276 -17.28 5.62 19.36
CA ALA A 276 -16.05 4.85 19.23
C ALA A 276 -16.37 3.43 18.71
N VAL A 277 -15.46 2.88 17.91
CA VAL A 277 -15.58 1.56 17.29
C VAL A 277 -14.29 0.77 17.54
N ARG A 278 -14.39 -0.41 18.15
CA ARG A 278 -13.29 -1.39 18.16
C ARG A 278 -13.47 -2.33 16.98
N ILE A 279 -12.38 -2.55 16.25
CA ILE A 279 -12.34 -3.30 15.00
C ILE A 279 -11.38 -4.48 15.22
N PRO A 280 -11.89 -5.61 15.75
CA PRO A 280 -11.19 -6.88 15.75
C PRO A 280 -10.66 -7.22 14.36
N CYS A 281 -9.36 -7.47 14.22
CA CYS A 281 -8.75 -7.81 12.92
C CYS A 281 -7.86 -9.05 12.99
N ALA A 282 -7.97 -9.90 11.96
CA ALA A 282 -7.05 -10.99 11.66
C ALA A 282 -6.02 -10.53 10.63
N TRP A 283 -4.82 -11.09 10.67
CA TRP A 283 -3.67 -10.66 9.88
C TRP A 283 -2.83 -11.84 9.39
N ASP A 284 -2.64 -12.89 10.19
CA ASP A 284 -1.81 -14.06 9.86
C ASP A 284 -2.25 -14.74 8.58
N TYR A 285 -3.56 -14.96 8.44
CA TYR A 285 -4.17 -15.57 7.25
C TYR A 285 -4.15 -14.69 6.00
N TYR A 286 -3.70 -13.43 6.13
CA TYR A 286 -3.49 -12.51 5.02
C TYR A 286 -2.00 -12.33 4.67
N ILE A 287 -1.10 -13.12 5.27
CA ILE A 287 0.33 -13.09 4.92
C ILE A 287 0.57 -13.74 3.56
N VAL A 288 1.05 -12.94 2.59
CA VAL A 288 1.40 -13.36 1.23
C VAL A 288 2.86 -13.79 1.08
N ASN A 289 3.75 -13.34 1.98
CA ASN A 289 5.14 -13.79 2.04
C ASN A 289 5.52 -14.21 3.48
N PRO A 290 5.46 -15.52 3.81
CA PRO A 290 5.78 -16.02 5.15
C PRO A 290 7.21 -15.74 5.63
N SER A 291 8.17 -15.48 4.72
CA SER A 291 9.57 -15.22 5.10
C SER A 291 9.82 -13.80 5.62
N THR A 292 8.94 -12.86 5.30
CA THR A 292 8.98 -11.44 5.72
C THR A 292 7.75 -11.04 6.53
N TYR A 293 6.78 -11.95 6.69
CA TYR A 293 5.43 -11.69 7.21
C TYR A 293 4.68 -10.58 6.43
N GLU A 294 4.94 -10.45 5.12
CA GLU A 294 4.29 -9.45 4.26
C GLU A 294 2.78 -9.72 4.18
N ILE A 295 1.97 -8.74 4.57
CA ILE A 295 0.50 -8.81 4.55
C ILE A 295 0.00 -8.40 3.15
N ASP A 296 -1.07 -9.04 2.67
CA ASP A 296 -1.77 -8.63 1.46
C ASP A 296 -2.12 -7.13 1.51
N ALA A 297 -1.59 -6.37 0.54
CA ALA A 297 -1.87 -4.95 0.41
C ALA A 297 -3.37 -4.66 0.27
N ALA A 298 -4.15 -5.56 -0.36
CA ALA A 298 -5.59 -5.41 -0.47
C ALA A 298 -6.32 -5.56 0.88
N TRP A 299 -5.77 -6.34 1.81
CA TRP A 299 -6.29 -6.45 3.17
C TRP A 299 -5.94 -5.22 4.01
N LEU A 300 -4.68 -4.75 3.93
CA LEU A 300 -4.25 -3.49 4.54
C LEU A 300 -5.07 -2.28 4.03
N ASP A 301 -5.37 -2.23 2.73
CA ASP A 301 -6.27 -1.26 2.13
C ASP A 301 -7.70 -1.38 2.69
N ARG A 302 -8.22 -2.60 2.85
CA ARG A 302 -9.56 -2.84 3.37
C ARG A 302 -9.73 -2.46 4.84
N VAL A 303 -8.77 -2.78 5.71
CA VAL A 303 -8.82 -2.34 7.12
C VAL A 303 -8.74 -0.81 7.19
N SER A 304 -7.88 -0.18 6.39
CA SER A 304 -7.81 1.28 6.27
C SER A 304 -9.13 1.89 5.80
N GLU A 305 -9.86 1.25 4.88
CA GLU A 305 -11.17 1.73 4.44
C GLU A 305 -12.19 1.76 5.59
N VAL A 306 -12.23 0.72 6.43
CA VAL A 306 -13.16 0.64 7.58
C VAL A 306 -12.80 1.64 8.69
N VAL A 307 -11.50 1.84 8.96
CA VAL A 307 -11.03 2.94 9.82
C VAL A 307 -11.43 4.29 9.24
N GLY A 308 -11.27 4.47 7.93
CA GLY A 308 -11.65 5.67 7.20
C GLY A 308 -13.13 6.01 7.34
N TYR A 309 -14.03 5.03 7.32
CA TYR A 309 -15.46 5.26 7.58
C TYR A 309 -15.70 5.82 8.99
N CYS A 310 -14.95 5.40 10.01
CA CYS A 310 -15.07 5.89 11.38
C CYS A 310 -14.58 7.35 11.48
N VAL A 311 -13.34 7.60 11.04
CA VAL A 311 -12.72 8.93 11.12
C VAL A 311 -13.48 9.96 10.27
N ALA A 312 -13.90 9.61 9.05
CA ALA A 312 -14.69 10.50 8.19
C ALA A 312 -16.09 10.83 8.74
N ASN A 313 -16.57 10.03 9.70
CA ASN A 313 -17.82 10.26 10.43
C ASN A 313 -17.57 10.77 11.85
N ASP A 314 -16.38 11.27 12.20
CA ASP A 314 -16.07 11.88 13.50
C ASP A 314 -16.38 10.86 14.64
N MET A 315 -15.75 9.69 14.52
CA MET A 315 -15.77 8.59 15.49
C MET A 315 -14.36 8.04 15.69
N TYR A 316 -14.08 7.59 16.91
CA TYR A 316 -12.84 6.89 17.25
C TYR A 316 -12.82 5.46 16.70
N ALA A 317 -11.65 4.98 16.32
CA ALA A 317 -11.38 3.61 15.87
C ALA A 317 -10.25 2.99 16.70
N ILE A 318 -10.44 1.77 17.17
CA ILE A 318 -9.39 0.92 17.77
C ILE A 318 -9.17 -0.25 16.82
N VAL A 319 -7.95 -0.41 16.28
CA VAL A 319 -7.55 -1.59 15.50
C VAL A 319 -6.60 -2.44 16.34
N ASN A 320 -6.79 -3.76 16.33
CA ASN A 320 -5.91 -4.68 17.03
C ASN A 320 -5.34 -5.80 16.13
N ILE A 321 -4.47 -6.63 16.70
CA ILE A 321 -4.33 -8.02 16.28
C ILE A 321 -5.23 -8.82 17.22
N HIS A 322 -6.28 -9.44 16.67
CA HIS A 322 -7.23 -10.21 17.48
C HIS A 322 -6.67 -11.62 17.79
N TRP A 323 -7.50 -12.57 18.25
CA TRP A 323 -7.08 -13.97 18.41
C TRP A 323 -6.31 -14.50 17.19
N ASP A 324 -6.75 -14.14 15.97
CA ASP A 324 -6.00 -14.34 14.71
C ASP A 324 -5.53 -15.79 14.48
N GLY A 325 -6.33 -16.76 14.94
CA GLY A 325 -5.99 -18.19 14.87
C GLY A 325 -5.04 -18.69 15.97
N GLY A 326 -4.79 -17.90 17.00
CA GLY A 326 -4.08 -18.29 18.22
C GLY A 326 -2.57 -18.15 18.19
N TRP A 327 -1.96 -17.67 17.09
CA TRP A 327 -0.50 -17.74 16.88
C TRP A 327 0.32 -17.00 17.95
N LEU A 328 -0.23 -15.95 18.57
CA LEU A 328 0.36 -15.26 19.71
C LEU A 328 -0.33 -15.70 21.01
N GLU A 329 -1.66 -15.63 21.08
CA GLU A 329 -2.42 -15.74 22.34
C GLU A 329 -2.30 -17.12 22.99
N GLU A 330 -2.24 -18.19 22.20
CA GLU A 330 -2.07 -19.57 22.65
C GLU A 330 -0.57 -19.93 22.83
N SER A 331 0.34 -19.05 22.42
CA SER A 331 1.79 -19.24 22.64
C SER A 331 2.24 -18.83 24.06
N ILE A 332 1.45 -18.03 24.76
CA ILE A 332 1.83 -17.34 26.00
C ILE A 332 2.32 -18.29 27.11
N THR A 333 1.61 -19.41 27.35
CA THR A 333 1.99 -20.38 28.39
C THR A 333 3.15 -21.30 27.98
N HIS A 334 3.54 -21.30 26.71
CA HIS A 334 4.71 -22.03 26.20
C HIS A 334 6.04 -21.27 26.38
N GLY A 335 6.00 -20.02 26.84
CA GLY A 335 7.18 -19.18 27.05
C GLY A 335 7.52 -18.29 25.85
N TYR A 336 8.58 -17.47 26.00
CA TYR A 336 8.96 -16.50 24.98
C TYR A 336 9.49 -17.18 23.71
N SER A 337 8.87 -16.88 22.57
CA SER A 337 9.33 -17.26 21.24
C SER A 337 9.80 -16.03 20.47
N SER A 338 11.06 -16.06 20.01
CA SER A 338 11.60 -15.03 19.13
C SER A 338 10.98 -15.03 17.73
N GLU A 339 10.33 -16.12 17.32
CA GLU A 339 9.60 -16.19 16.05
C GLU A 339 8.27 -15.44 16.14
N VAL A 340 7.53 -15.65 17.23
CA VAL A 340 6.30 -14.90 17.56
C VAL A 340 6.62 -13.41 17.73
N ASP A 341 7.70 -13.07 18.44
CA ASP A 341 8.16 -11.69 18.60
C ASP A 341 8.50 -11.01 17.25
N ALA A 342 9.25 -11.69 16.38
CA ALA A 342 9.60 -11.18 15.06
C ALA A 342 8.36 -10.98 14.17
N LYS A 343 7.38 -11.89 14.27
CA LYS A 343 6.09 -11.79 13.56
C LYS A 343 5.24 -10.63 14.08
N GLN A 344 5.09 -10.50 15.40
CA GLN A 344 4.42 -9.37 16.07
C GLN A 344 5.00 -8.03 15.60
N LYS A 345 6.33 -7.92 15.61
CA LYS A 345 7.04 -6.73 15.11
C LYS A 345 6.76 -6.44 13.64
N ALA A 346 6.84 -7.45 12.77
CA ALA A 346 6.69 -7.30 11.32
C ALA A 346 5.24 -6.93 10.93
N ILE A 347 4.25 -7.56 11.55
CA ILE A 347 2.83 -7.26 11.34
C ILE A 347 2.52 -5.84 11.83
N TRP A 348 2.88 -5.49 13.07
CA TRP A 348 2.64 -4.13 13.59
C TRP A 348 3.36 -3.04 12.81
N THR A 349 4.58 -3.28 12.33
CA THR A 349 5.29 -2.31 11.47
C THR A 349 4.49 -2.02 10.20
N GLN A 350 3.85 -3.01 9.59
CA GLN A 350 3.05 -2.84 8.38
C GLN A 350 1.71 -2.13 8.66
N ILE A 351 0.97 -2.56 9.70
CA ILE A 351 -0.28 -1.92 10.14
C ILE A 351 -0.04 -0.45 10.47
N ALA A 352 0.98 -0.17 11.29
CA ALA A 352 1.33 1.18 11.72
C ALA A 352 1.70 2.06 10.51
N ASN A 353 2.56 1.59 9.59
CA ASN A 353 2.89 2.35 8.39
C ASN A 353 1.67 2.62 7.50
N LYS A 354 0.81 1.61 7.30
CA LYS A 354 -0.39 1.74 6.46
C LYS A 354 -1.37 2.78 7.01
N LEU A 355 -1.56 2.79 8.33
CA LEU A 355 -2.57 3.61 9.00
C LEU A 355 -1.99 4.91 9.62
N ASN A 356 -0.71 5.22 9.41
CA ASN A 356 -0.02 6.36 10.02
C ASN A 356 -0.73 7.70 9.73
N ALA A 357 -1.31 7.87 8.54
CA ALA A 357 -1.97 9.11 8.13
C ALA A 357 -3.19 9.52 8.97
N TYR A 358 -3.83 8.60 9.72
CA TYR A 358 -4.95 8.95 10.60
C TYR A 358 -4.49 9.70 11.85
N ASP A 359 -5.30 10.66 12.30
CA ASP A 359 -5.05 11.51 13.47
C ASP A 359 -5.39 10.77 14.79
N GLU A 360 -5.63 11.50 15.89
CA GLU A 360 -5.95 10.93 17.20
C GLU A 360 -7.26 10.11 17.23
N HIS A 361 -8.09 10.16 16.19
CA HIS A 361 -9.27 9.28 16.12
C HIS A 361 -8.90 7.80 16.05
N LEU A 362 -7.69 7.45 15.58
CA LEU A 362 -7.23 6.06 15.52
C LEU A 362 -6.28 5.72 16.67
N LEU A 363 -6.59 4.64 17.38
CA LEU A 363 -5.75 4.00 18.39
C LEU A 363 -5.39 2.57 17.94
N PHE A 364 -4.32 2.02 18.51
CA PHE A 364 -3.92 0.62 18.30
C PHE A 364 -3.94 -0.17 19.61
N ALA A 365 -4.40 -1.41 19.57
CA ALA A 365 -4.38 -2.36 20.67
C ALA A 365 -3.50 -3.56 20.30
N GLY A 366 -2.46 -3.86 21.08
CA GLY A 366 -1.35 -4.76 20.68
C GLY A 366 -1.75 -6.22 20.38
N CYS A 367 -2.71 -6.73 21.15
CA CYS A 367 -3.22 -8.10 21.20
C CYS A 367 -4.75 -8.09 21.43
N ASN A 368 -5.33 -9.22 21.89
CA ASN A 368 -6.72 -9.33 22.34
C ASN A 368 -6.84 -9.92 23.75
N GLU A 369 -6.80 -11.23 23.94
CA GLU A 369 -6.89 -11.92 25.24
C GLU A 369 -5.68 -12.85 25.48
N PRO A 370 -4.45 -12.33 25.62
CA PRO A 370 -3.24 -13.14 25.62
C PRO A 370 -3.19 -14.13 26.81
N GLY A 371 -3.23 -15.44 26.50
CA GLY A 371 -3.25 -16.53 27.47
C GLY A 371 -4.64 -17.06 27.86
N GLN A 372 -5.72 -16.56 27.25
CA GLN A 372 -7.11 -16.92 27.60
C GLN A 372 -7.42 -18.42 27.48
N GLN A 373 -6.82 -19.08 26.49
CA GLN A 373 -7.09 -20.48 26.18
C GLN A 373 -6.47 -21.44 27.22
N ASP A 374 -5.61 -20.94 28.12
CA ASP A 374 -4.89 -21.72 29.14
C ASP A 374 -4.73 -20.95 30.46
N GLN A 375 -5.78 -20.25 30.92
CA GLN A 375 -5.78 -19.38 32.12
C GLN A 375 -5.13 -20.04 33.35
N GLY A 376 -5.34 -21.35 33.53
CA GLY A 376 -4.81 -22.12 34.67
C GLY A 376 -3.28 -22.18 34.74
N ASN A 377 -2.59 -21.95 33.63
CA ASN A 377 -1.12 -21.92 33.54
C ASN A 377 -0.55 -20.49 33.36
N VAL A 378 -1.38 -19.45 33.40
CA VAL A 378 -0.92 -18.04 33.33
C VAL A 378 -0.35 -17.58 34.69
N GLY A 379 0.88 -18.04 34.96
CA GLY A 379 1.73 -17.57 36.06
C GLY A 379 2.68 -16.44 35.65
N THR A 380 3.58 -16.05 36.55
CA THR A 380 4.53 -14.94 36.35
C THR A 380 5.33 -15.03 35.04
N SER A 381 5.82 -16.22 34.67
CA SER A 381 6.57 -16.41 33.44
C SER A 381 5.76 -16.19 32.16
N ALA A 382 4.44 -16.45 32.21
CA ALA A 382 3.53 -16.13 31.10
C ALA A 382 3.29 -14.61 31.02
N ILE A 383 3.14 -13.94 32.16
CA ILE A 383 3.01 -12.49 32.23
C ILE A 383 4.27 -11.77 31.71
N ASP A 384 5.48 -12.27 32.05
CA ASP A 384 6.75 -11.80 31.48
C ASP A 384 6.85 -11.96 29.96
N VAL A 385 6.08 -12.88 29.35
CA VAL A 385 6.01 -13.08 27.89
C VAL A 385 5.05 -12.06 27.28
N ILE A 386 3.87 -11.86 27.87
CA ILE A 386 2.92 -10.82 27.45
C ILE A 386 3.61 -9.46 27.43
N LEU A 387 4.31 -9.10 28.50
CA LEU A 387 5.02 -7.81 28.61
C LEU A 387 6.08 -7.60 27.51
N LYS A 388 6.73 -8.67 27.04
CA LYS A 388 7.69 -8.58 25.92
C LYS A 388 6.98 -8.33 24.60
N TYR A 389 5.90 -9.06 24.32
CA TYR A 389 5.17 -8.88 23.06
C TYR A 389 4.44 -7.54 22.99
N GLU A 390 3.95 -7.01 24.12
CA GLU A 390 3.40 -5.66 24.24
C GLU A 390 4.49 -4.59 24.04
N GLN A 391 5.68 -4.76 24.62
CA GLN A 391 6.81 -3.86 24.38
C GLN A 391 7.23 -3.87 22.90
N THR A 392 7.30 -5.05 22.28
CA THR A 392 7.58 -5.19 20.84
C THR A 392 6.53 -4.51 19.96
N PHE A 393 5.25 -4.55 20.35
CA PHE A 393 4.18 -3.77 19.71
C PHE A 393 4.44 -2.26 19.80
N ILE A 394 4.68 -1.73 21.01
CA ILE A 394 4.96 -0.30 21.23
C ILE A 394 6.17 0.14 20.40
N ASP A 395 7.29 -0.59 20.51
CA ASP A 395 8.54 -0.29 19.81
C ASP A 395 8.34 -0.30 18.28
N ALA A 396 7.61 -1.28 17.74
CA ALA A 396 7.30 -1.39 16.32
C ALA A 396 6.47 -0.20 15.81
N VAL A 397 5.43 0.20 16.55
CA VAL A 397 4.58 1.34 16.19
C VAL A 397 5.38 2.64 16.26
N ARG A 398 6.07 2.91 17.38
CA ARG A 398 6.84 4.14 17.61
C ARG A 398 7.95 4.32 16.58
N ALA A 399 8.60 3.23 16.16
CA ALA A 399 9.63 3.24 15.11
C ALA A 399 9.13 3.72 13.74
N THR A 400 7.81 3.70 13.46
CA THR A 400 7.25 4.22 12.20
C THR A 400 7.12 5.74 12.14
N GLY A 401 7.30 6.47 13.24
CA GLY A 401 7.26 7.94 13.24
C GLY A 401 5.90 8.53 12.81
N GLY A 402 5.89 9.77 12.31
CA GLY A 402 4.65 10.46 11.92
C GLY A 402 3.67 10.60 13.10
N ASN A 403 2.38 10.38 12.87
CA ASN A 403 1.37 10.39 13.93
C ASN A 403 1.58 9.24 14.93
N ASN A 404 2.18 8.13 14.50
CA ASN A 404 2.48 7.00 15.36
C ASN A 404 3.60 7.29 16.38
N ALA A 405 4.34 8.41 16.22
CA ALA A 405 5.26 8.90 17.25
C ALA A 405 4.54 9.43 18.50
N SER A 406 3.23 9.70 18.45
CA SER A 406 2.43 10.20 19.58
C SER A 406 1.05 9.55 19.73
N ARG A 407 0.64 8.66 18.81
CA ARG A 407 -0.63 7.91 18.88
C ARG A 407 -0.79 7.19 20.23
N CYS A 408 -1.98 7.28 20.83
CA CYS A 408 -2.31 6.51 22.01
C CYS A 408 -2.36 5.01 21.67
N LEU A 409 -1.65 4.21 22.45
CA LEU A 409 -1.56 2.76 22.31
C LEU A 409 -2.21 2.08 23.51
N ILE A 410 -2.76 0.90 23.28
CA ILE A 410 -3.51 0.13 24.26
C ILE A 410 -2.83 -1.24 24.40
N VAL A 411 -2.44 -1.60 25.62
CA VAL A 411 -1.78 -2.89 25.92
C VAL A 411 -2.71 -3.78 26.73
N GLN A 412 -2.66 -5.08 26.50
CA GLN A 412 -3.63 -6.01 27.08
C GLN A 412 -3.10 -6.60 28.39
N GLY A 413 -3.97 -6.64 29.41
CA GLY A 413 -3.70 -7.37 30.64
C GLY A 413 -3.71 -8.89 30.43
N PRO A 414 -3.21 -9.70 31.39
CA PRO A 414 -3.15 -11.15 31.25
C PRO A 414 -4.55 -11.73 31.03
N TYR A 415 -4.76 -12.35 29.87
CA TYR A 415 -6.06 -12.81 29.36
C TYR A 415 -7.20 -11.80 29.59
N THR A 416 -6.86 -10.50 29.51
CA THR A 416 -7.75 -9.35 29.77
C THR A 416 -8.54 -9.40 31.09
N ASN A 417 -8.11 -10.20 32.06
CA ASN A 417 -8.82 -10.39 33.31
C ASN A 417 -8.49 -9.28 34.31
N ILE A 418 -9.51 -8.62 34.87
CA ILE A 418 -9.35 -7.52 35.83
C ILE A 418 -8.49 -7.92 37.02
N ASP A 419 -8.83 -9.03 37.70
CA ASP A 419 -8.13 -9.45 38.93
C ASP A 419 -6.68 -9.84 38.68
N LYS A 420 -6.34 -10.41 37.53
CA LYS A 420 -4.95 -10.66 37.13
C LYS A 420 -4.20 -9.38 36.83
N THR A 421 -4.82 -8.49 36.07
CA THR A 421 -4.22 -7.24 35.62
C THR A 421 -3.83 -6.39 36.83
N VAL A 422 -4.74 -6.19 37.79
CA VAL A 422 -4.47 -5.33 38.96
C VAL A 422 -3.48 -5.92 39.99
N ASN A 423 -3.32 -7.25 40.04
CA ASN A 423 -2.47 -7.92 41.04
C ASN A 423 -1.07 -8.27 40.51
N ASP A 424 -1.00 -8.77 39.27
CA ASP A 424 0.20 -9.44 38.75
C ASP A 424 0.87 -8.68 37.57
N TYR A 425 0.21 -7.68 36.96
CA TYR A 425 0.68 -7.01 35.72
C TYR A 425 1.15 -5.56 35.95
N THR A 426 2.31 -5.23 35.39
CA THR A 426 2.87 -3.87 35.35
C THR A 426 2.89 -3.35 33.92
N MET A 427 2.53 -2.09 33.69
CA MET A 427 2.56 -1.51 32.34
C MET A 427 3.95 -1.63 31.67
N PRO A 428 4.03 -2.00 30.38
CA PRO A 428 5.19 -1.80 29.52
C PRO A 428 5.64 -0.33 29.47
N LYS A 429 6.83 -0.08 28.94
CA LYS A 429 7.40 1.27 28.87
C LYS A 429 7.12 1.90 27.52
N ASP A 430 6.62 3.13 27.52
CA ASP A 430 6.68 4.03 26.38
C ASP A 430 7.68 5.16 26.70
N GLU A 431 8.45 5.60 25.71
CA GLU A 431 9.30 6.80 25.84
C GLU A 431 8.47 8.09 25.65
N VAL A 432 7.25 7.96 25.12
CA VAL A 432 6.29 9.06 24.99
C VAL A 432 5.39 9.12 26.23
N PRO A 433 5.43 10.20 27.03
CA PRO A 433 4.65 10.29 28.26
C PRO A 433 3.14 10.30 27.98
N ASP A 434 2.39 9.65 28.86
CA ASP A 434 0.92 9.69 28.92
C ASP A 434 0.21 9.25 27.62
N ARG A 435 0.83 8.37 26.82
CA ARG A 435 0.25 7.79 25.58
C ARG A 435 -0.13 6.30 25.65
N LEU A 436 -0.08 5.68 26.84
CA LEU A 436 -0.55 4.30 27.04
C LEU A 436 -1.91 4.24 27.76
N MET A 437 -2.72 3.25 27.36
CA MET A 437 -3.93 2.76 28.03
C MET A 437 -3.78 1.27 28.31
N VAL A 438 -4.55 0.71 29.25
CA VAL A 438 -4.61 -0.74 29.52
C VAL A 438 -5.97 -1.31 29.15
N GLU A 439 -6.02 -2.51 28.56
CA GLU A 439 -7.25 -3.19 28.16
C GLU A 439 -7.55 -4.43 29.01
N VAL A 440 -8.82 -4.52 29.40
CA VAL A 440 -9.44 -5.65 30.09
C VAL A 440 -10.82 -5.92 29.48
N HIS A 441 -11.36 -7.12 29.63
CA HIS A 441 -12.68 -7.50 29.16
C HIS A 441 -13.58 -7.83 30.36
N PHE A 442 -14.90 -7.75 30.20
CA PHE A 442 -15.85 -7.97 31.28
C PHE A 442 -17.06 -8.79 30.83
N TYR A 443 -17.07 -10.06 31.22
CA TYR A 443 -18.16 -11.00 30.96
C TYR A 443 -18.72 -11.63 32.25
N ASP A 444 -18.61 -10.97 33.41
CA ASP A 444 -19.14 -11.52 34.65
C ASP A 444 -20.64 -11.20 34.88
N PRO A 445 -21.44 -12.14 35.43
CA PRO A 445 -21.11 -13.55 35.64
C PRO A 445 -21.26 -14.37 34.35
N TYR A 446 -20.33 -15.30 34.13
CA TYR A 446 -20.35 -16.27 33.02
C TYR A 446 -21.71 -16.95 32.81
N GLN A 447 -22.40 -17.34 33.90
CA GLN A 447 -23.74 -17.94 33.88
C GLN A 447 -24.79 -17.09 33.16
N PHE A 448 -24.69 -15.77 33.25
CA PHE A 448 -25.61 -14.83 32.62
C PHE A 448 -25.14 -14.50 31.18
N THR A 449 -23.86 -14.20 31.03
CA THR A 449 -23.29 -13.59 29.83
C THR A 449 -22.96 -14.58 28.71
N MET A 450 -22.51 -15.80 29.02
CA MET A 450 -21.88 -16.70 28.05
C MET A 450 -22.30 -18.18 28.15
N MET A 451 -22.62 -18.68 29.34
CA MET A 451 -23.01 -20.08 29.57
C MET A 451 -24.24 -20.45 28.73
N ASN A 452 -24.17 -21.46 27.87
CA ASN A 452 -25.19 -21.71 26.83
C ASN A 452 -26.32 -22.67 27.23
N HIS A 453 -26.20 -23.40 28.33
CA HIS A 453 -27.25 -24.26 28.90
C HIS A 453 -26.93 -24.61 30.36
N ASP A 454 -27.91 -25.13 31.11
CA ASP A 454 -27.71 -25.60 32.48
C ASP A 454 -26.73 -26.79 32.52
N GLU A 455 -25.84 -26.77 33.52
CA GLU A 455 -24.80 -27.78 33.73
C GLU A 455 -24.90 -28.39 35.13
N THR A 456 -24.26 -29.54 35.32
CA THR A 456 -24.26 -30.23 36.64
C THR A 456 -23.64 -29.43 37.79
N TRP A 457 -22.89 -28.38 37.49
CA TRP A 457 -22.20 -27.51 38.45
C TRP A 457 -22.83 -26.12 38.61
N SER A 458 -23.70 -25.67 37.71
CA SER A 458 -24.41 -24.40 37.79
C SER A 458 -25.57 -24.32 36.79
N ASN A 459 -26.59 -23.51 37.10
CA ASN A 459 -27.62 -23.16 36.13
C ASN A 459 -27.19 -21.91 35.34
N VAL A 460 -27.74 -21.75 34.14
CA VAL A 460 -27.78 -20.48 33.43
C VAL A 460 -28.54 -19.46 34.25
N PHE A 461 -28.04 -18.21 34.27
CA PHE A 461 -28.80 -17.08 34.76
C PHE A 461 -29.56 -16.44 33.58
N LEU A 462 -30.88 -16.39 33.70
CA LEU A 462 -31.76 -15.68 32.76
C LEU A 462 -32.13 -14.29 33.29
N TYR A 463 -32.08 -14.09 34.61
CA TYR A 463 -32.48 -12.86 35.27
C TYR A 463 -31.34 -12.31 36.14
N TRP A 464 -31.04 -11.02 36.01
CA TRP A 464 -29.90 -10.36 36.66
C TRP A 464 -30.25 -8.94 37.09
N GLY A 465 -29.73 -8.55 38.25
CA GLY A 465 -30.03 -7.32 38.95
C GLY A 465 -31.16 -7.57 39.94
N LYS A 466 -30.98 -7.13 41.19
CA LYS A 466 -31.86 -7.44 42.34
C LYS A 466 -33.37 -7.23 42.10
N ASP A 467 -33.72 -6.25 41.26
CA ASP A 467 -35.11 -5.84 40.98
C ASP A 467 -35.72 -6.57 39.75
N ASN A 468 -34.93 -7.39 39.04
CA ASN A 468 -35.34 -8.15 37.85
C ASN A 468 -35.57 -9.66 38.12
N HIS A 469 -35.34 -10.14 39.34
CA HIS A 469 -35.49 -11.57 39.67
C HIS A 469 -36.93 -12.05 39.51
N VAL A 470 -37.11 -13.24 38.92
CA VAL A 470 -38.41 -13.90 38.77
C VAL A 470 -38.65 -14.82 39.96
N SER A 471 -39.72 -14.56 40.72
CA SER A 471 -40.07 -15.30 41.93
C SER A 471 -40.12 -16.82 41.71
N GLY A 472 -39.30 -17.56 42.48
CA GLY A 472 -39.22 -19.02 42.41
C GLY A 472 -38.41 -19.58 41.24
N SER A 473 -37.84 -18.75 40.36
CA SER A 473 -36.97 -19.23 39.28
C SER A 473 -35.61 -19.69 39.80
N ILE A 474 -35.13 -20.81 39.27
CA ILE A 474 -33.78 -21.35 39.47
C ILE A 474 -32.71 -20.65 38.61
N HIS A 475 -33.13 -19.72 37.73
CA HIS A 475 -32.28 -18.96 36.81
C HIS A 475 -32.12 -17.48 37.20
N ASN A 476 -32.45 -17.13 38.44
CA ASN A 476 -32.04 -15.84 39.01
C ASN A 476 -30.54 -15.87 39.30
N ALA A 477 -29.84 -14.77 39.03
CA ALA A 477 -28.46 -14.61 39.46
C ALA A 477 -28.34 -14.77 40.98
N THR A 478 -27.42 -15.63 41.42
CA THR A 478 -27.18 -15.92 42.85
C THR A 478 -26.01 -15.11 43.44
N GLY A 479 -25.40 -14.25 42.63
CA GLY A 479 -24.27 -13.40 42.95
C GLY A 479 -23.79 -12.64 41.71
N TYR A 480 -22.69 -11.90 41.86
CA TYR A 480 -22.07 -11.11 40.77
C TYR A 480 -23.01 -10.04 40.17
N GLU A 481 -23.82 -9.41 41.02
CA GLU A 481 -24.76 -8.34 40.64
C GLU A 481 -24.14 -6.94 40.79
N GLU A 482 -24.93 -5.87 40.96
CA GLU A 482 -24.47 -4.48 40.77
C GLU A 482 -23.24 -4.11 41.62
N ASP A 483 -23.22 -4.50 42.89
CA ASP A 483 -22.10 -4.22 43.80
C ASP A 483 -20.80 -4.92 43.38
N TYR A 484 -20.88 -6.08 42.72
CA TYR A 484 -19.71 -6.80 42.22
C TYR A 484 -19.14 -6.11 40.97
N VAL A 485 -19.99 -5.74 40.01
CA VAL A 485 -19.60 -4.98 38.81
C VAL A 485 -18.87 -3.71 39.20
N LYS A 486 -19.45 -2.95 40.16
CA LYS A 486 -18.83 -1.77 40.74
C LYS A 486 -17.48 -2.05 41.40
N GLN A 487 -17.38 -3.11 42.20
CA GLN A 487 -16.13 -3.50 42.85
C GLN A 487 -15.03 -3.87 41.85
N GLN A 488 -15.36 -4.56 40.75
CA GLN A 488 -14.37 -4.90 39.72
C GLN A 488 -13.82 -3.65 39.03
N PHE A 489 -14.68 -2.71 38.60
CA PHE A 489 -14.18 -1.47 38.00
C PHE A 489 -13.47 -0.55 39.01
N GLN A 490 -13.84 -0.57 40.30
CA GLN A 490 -13.08 0.13 41.35
C GLN A 490 -11.63 -0.39 41.48
N LYS A 491 -11.36 -1.68 41.24
CA LYS A 491 -9.97 -2.18 41.19
C LYS A 491 -9.20 -1.52 40.06
N MET A 492 -9.77 -1.49 38.85
CA MET A 492 -9.18 -0.85 37.66
C MET A 492 -8.94 0.65 37.87
N LYS A 493 -9.90 1.37 38.49
CA LYS A 493 -9.74 2.78 38.86
C LYS A 493 -8.50 3.01 39.74
N THR A 494 -8.39 2.23 40.80
CA THR A 494 -7.33 2.34 41.82
C THR A 494 -5.96 1.93 41.26
N ALA A 495 -5.94 0.91 40.40
CA ALA A 495 -4.73 0.38 39.81
C ALA A 495 -4.17 1.26 38.68
N TYR A 496 -5.03 1.89 37.86
CA TYR A 496 -4.64 2.58 36.62
C TYR A 496 -5.21 3.99 36.48
N ALA A 497 -6.53 4.17 36.48
CA ALA A 497 -7.16 5.45 36.09
C ALA A 497 -6.76 6.62 37.01
N ASP A 498 -6.69 6.39 38.33
CA ASP A 498 -6.24 7.38 39.31
C ASP A 498 -4.74 7.74 39.15
N LYS A 499 -3.95 6.86 38.54
CA LYS A 499 -2.51 7.05 38.27
C LYS A 499 -2.20 7.68 36.92
N GLY A 500 -3.21 8.11 36.17
CA GLY A 500 -3.04 8.74 34.84
C GLY A 500 -3.26 7.81 33.66
N ILE A 501 -3.50 6.51 33.88
CA ILE A 501 -3.57 5.49 32.84
C ILE A 501 -5.03 5.09 32.61
N PRO A 502 -5.69 5.52 31.52
CA PRO A 502 -7.06 5.13 31.24
C PRO A 502 -7.16 3.63 30.96
N VAL A 503 -8.35 3.10 31.19
CA VAL A 503 -8.65 1.69 30.98
C VAL A 503 -9.63 1.58 29.81
N ILE A 504 -9.42 0.62 28.93
CA ILE A 504 -10.38 0.21 27.91
C ILE A 504 -11.07 -1.06 28.44
N VAL A 505 -12.39 -1.05 28.57
CA VAL A 505 -13.17 -2.30 28.67
C VAL A 505 -13.43 -2.74 27.24
N GLY A 506 -12.46 -3.46 26.66
CA GLY A 506 -12.40 -3.76 25.22
C GLY A 506 -13.60 -4.55 24.73
N GLU A 507 -14.14 -5.39 25.61
CA GLU A 507 -15.32 -6.17 25.35
C GLU A 507 -16.17 -6.32 26.62
N TYR A 508 -17.47 -6.17 26.45
CA TYR A 508 -18.49 -6.65 27.38
C TYR A 508 -19.78 -6.92 26.61
N SER A 509 -20.47 -8.03 26.87
CA SER A 509 -21.87 -8.22 26.48
C SER A 509 -22.55 -9.32 27.30
N ALA A 510 -23.88 -9.33 27.27
CA ALA A 510 -24.68 -10.45 27.77
C ALA A 510 -25.40 -11.11 26.59
N MET A 511 -25.19 -12.42 26.42
CA MET A 511 -25.80 -13.21 25.35
C MET A 511 -27.32 -13.02 25.28
N LYS A 512 -27.83 -12.80 24.07
CA LYS A 512 -29.26 -12.86 23.78
C LYS A 512 -29.73 -14.30 23.88
N ARG A 513 -30.81 -14.54 24.64
CA ARG A 513 -31.46 -15.85 24.76
C ARG A 513 -32.92 -15.74 24.34
N ALA A 514 -33.40 -16.74 23.63
CA ALA A 514 -34.78 -16.88 23.14
C ALA A 514 -35.38 -18.22 23.55
N LYS A 515 -36.71 -18.29 23.65
CA LYS A 515 -37.43 -19.52 24.03
C LYS A 515 -37.23 -20.68 23.04
N GLU A 516 -36.90 -20.35 21.79
CA GLU A 516 -36.66 -21.28 20.70
C GLU A 516 -35.20 -21.80 20.64
N ASP A 517 -34.29 -21.24 21.43
CA ASP A 517 -32.88 -21.65 21.48
C ASP A 517 -32.73 -23.08 21.98
N LYS A 518 -31.72 -23.78 21.48
CA LYS A 518 -31.48 -25.20 21.74
C LYS A 518 -30.07 -25.45 22.26
N ILE A 519 -29.93 -26.49 23.06
CA ILE A 519 -28.62 -27.01 23.47
C ILE A 519 -27.91 -27.52 22.21
N GLU A 520 -26.68 -27.05 21.98
CA GLU A 520 -25.91 -27.33 20.77
C GLU A 520 -25.78 -28.85 20.52
N GLY A 521 -25.98 -29.27 19.27
CA GLY A 521 -25.95 -30.69 18.89
C GLY A 521 -27.20 -31.50 19.27
N THR A 522 -28.19 -30.89 19.92
CA THR A 522 -29.43 -31.57 20.37
C THR A 522 -30.70 -30.98 19.74
N SER A 523 -31.85 -31.61 20.01
CA SER A 523 -33.18 -31.04 19.73
C SER A 523 -33.81 -30.33 20.92
N GLU A 524 -33.18 -30.35 22.09
CA GLU A 524 -33.75 -29.90 23.37
C GLU A 524 -33.65 -28.38 23.50
N LEU A 525 -34.69 -27.74 24.07
CA LEU A 525 -34.69 -26.30 24.31
C LEU A 525 -33.74 -25.98 25.47
N ALA A 526 -32.89 -24.97 25.29
CA ALA A 526 -31.97 -24.53 26.34
C ALA A 526 -32.70 -23.79 27.48
N TYR A 527 -33.78 -23.04 27.16
CA TYR A 527 -34.49 -22.19 28.12
C TYR A 527 -36.02 -22.34 27.99
N PRO A 528 -36.60 -23.54 28.23
CA PRO A 528 -38.03 -23.79 27.99
C PRO A 528 -38.95 -22.87 28.79
N ASP A 529 -38.54 -22.48 29.99
CA ASP A 529 -39.32 -21.67 30.95
C ASP A 529 -38.86 -20.20 31.04
N ILE A 530 -38.18 -19.68 30.01
CA ILE A 530 -37.78 -18.27 29.94
C ILE A 530 -38.98 -17.31 29.92
N ASP A 531 -38.97 -16.35 30.83
CA ASP A 531 -39.73 -15.10 30.75
C ASP A 531 -38.91 -14.13 29.89
N GLN A 532 -39.29 -14.01 28.62
CA GLN A 532 -38.57 -13.19 27.65
C GLN A 532 -38.57 -11.70 28.03
N GLU A 533 -39.62 -11.19 28.67
CA GLU A 533 -39.69 -9.78 29.07
C GLU A 533 -38.69 -9.50 30.20
N MET A 534 -38.65 -10.37 31.21
CA MET A 534 -37.73 -10.24 32.34
C MET A 534 -36.27 -10.54 31.95
N HIS A 535 -36.02 -11.45 31.01
CA HIS A 535 -34.69 -11.64 30.45
C HIS A 535 -34.21 -10.40 29.67
N ASN A 536 -35.06 -9.82 28.81
CA ASN A 536 -34.72 -8.62 28.04
C ASN A 536 -34.47 -7.41 28.97
N LYS A 537 -35.28 -7.24 30.03
CA LYS A 537 -35.03 -6.24 31.09
C LYS A 537 -33.69 -6.47 31.79
N SER A 538 -33.37 -7.72 32.13
CA SER A 538 -32.10 -8.08 32.76
C SER A 538 -30.90 -7.77 31.87
N ARG A 539 -30.95 -8.12 30.57
CA ARG A 539 -29.89 -7.74 29.59
C ARG A 539 -29.74 -6.23 29.48
N SER A 540 -30.85 -5.49 29.36
CA SER A 540 -30.85 -4.02 29.28
C SER A 540 -30.20 -3.40 30.52
N TYR A 541 -30.56 -3.89 31.71
CA TYR A 541 -30.06 -3.38 32.98
C TYR A 541 -28.60 -3.76 33.25
N TRP A 542 -28.16 -4.98 32.89
CA TRP A 542 -26.74 -5.37 32.95
C TRP A 542 -25.90 -4.47 32.03
N ASN A 543 -26.34 -4.26 30.79
CA ASN A 543 -25.69 -3.32 29.87
C ASN A 543 -25.61 -1.91 30.47
N GLU A 544 -26.68 -1.41 31.09
CA GLU A 544 -26.71 -0.10 31.76
C GLU A 544 -25.69 -0.02 32.91
N VAL A 545 -25.71 -0.99 33.83
CA VAL A 545 -24.84 -1.01 35.01
C VAL A 545 -23.38 -1.13 34.60
N VAL A 546 -23.02 -2.06 33.70
CA VAL A 546 -21.64 -2.24 33.24
C VAL A 546 -21.13 -0.98 32.54
N THR A 547 -21.92 -0.39 31.63
CA THR A 547 -21.52 0.84 30.93
C THR A 547 -21.34 2.02 31.89
N ARG A 548 -22.27 2.20 32.85
CA ARG A 548 -22.19 3.28 33.85
C ARG A 548 -21.00 3.10 34.78
N GLU A 549 -20.84 1.92 35.37
CA GLU A 549 -19.79 1.69 36.35
C GLU A 549 -18.41 1.66 35.70
N ALA A 550 -18.25 1.17 34.46
CA ALA A 550 -16.99 1.35 33.71
C ALA A 550 -16.59 2.84 33.64
N LYS A 551 -17.50 3.71 33.17
CA LYS A 551 -17.23 5.14 33.03
C LYS A 551 -16.95 5.83 34.36
N ASN A 552 -17.75 5.58 35.39
CA ASN A 552 -17.56 6.11 36.76
C ASN A 552 -16.16 5.81 37.34
N HIS A 553 -15.51 4.76 36.83
CA HIS A 553 -14.22 4.28 37.29
C HIS A 553 -13.08 4.55 36.30
N GLY A 554 -13.31 5.39 35.28
CA GLY A 554 -12.30 5.80 34.30
C GLY A 554 -12.03 4.80 33.18
N CYS A 555 -12.92 3.82 33.02
CA CYS A 555 -12.82 2.76 32.01
C CYS A 555 -13.78 3.06 30.84
N VAL A 556 -13.28 3.02 29.59
CA VAL A 556 -14.06 3.28 28.38
C VAL A 556 -14.73 2.00 27.90
N PRO A 557 -16.07 1.90 27.85
CA PRO A 557 -16.78 0.65 27.56
C PRO A 557 -17.00 0.41 26.06
N PHE A 558 -16.61 -0.77 25.56
CA PHE A 558 -16.86 -1.22 24.18
C PHE A 558 -17.75 -2.48 24.14
N TYR A 559 -19.00 -2.32 23.70
CA TYR A 559 -19.97 -3.42 23.67
C TYR A 559 -19.58 -4.48 22.64
N TRP A 560 -19.59 -5.77 23.00
CA TRP A 560 -19.31 -6.86 22.06
C TRP A 560 -20.54 -7.18 21.21
N GLU A 561 -20.53 -6.77 19.94
CA GLU A 561 -21.64 -6.95 19.01
C GLU A 561 -21.19 -7.78 17.81
N THR A 562 -21.88 -8.90 17.55
CA THR A 562 -21.51 -9.91 16.54
C THR A 562 -22.56 -10.08 15.43
N GLY A 563 -23.49 -9.13 15.31
CA GLY A 563 -24.63 -9.16 14.38
C GLY A 563 -25.96 -9.57 15.02
N GLY A 564 -26.00 -9.83 16.33
CA GLY A 564 -27.19 -10.24 17.07
C GLY A 564 -28.15 -9.09 17.40
N ASP A 565 -27.64 -8.04 18.05
CA ASP A 565 -28.44 -6.90 18.49
C ASP A 565 -28.54 -5.80 17.41
N MET A 566 -27.70 -5.84 16.38
CA MET A 566 -27.62 -4.83 15.31
C MET A 566 -27.91 -5.34 13.89
N ASN A 567 -28.47 -4.46 13.06
CA ASN A 567 -28.59 -4.66 11.62
C ASN A 567 -27.32 -4.18 10.90
N ARG A 568 -26.41 -5.13 10.61
CA ARG A 568 -25.12 -4.88 9.95
C ARG A 568 -25.18 -4.22 8.57
N GLY A 569 -26.35 -4.20 7.91
CA GLY A 569 -26.53 -3.49 6.63
C GLY A 569 -26.89 -2.00 6.77
N THR A 570 -27.38 -1.56 7.92
CA THR A 570 -27.92 -0.19 8.11
C THR A 570 -27.48 0.52 9.39
N GLY A 571 -26.89 -0.21 10.34
CA GLY A 571 -26.53 0.31 11.67
C GLY A 571 -27.75 0.65 12.54
N THR A 572 -28.92 0.07 12.24
CA THR A 572 -30.11 0.19 13.10
C THR A 572 -30.16 -0.95 14.13
N ALA A 573 -30.71 -0.68 15.31
CA ALA A 573 -30.88 -1.70 16.35
C ALA A 573 -31.96 -2.72 15.95
N LYS A 574 -31.66 -4.02 16.10
CA LYS A 574 -32.66 -5.10 16.14
C LYS A 574 -33.27 -5.20 17.53
N GLU A 575 -32.42 -5.18 18.55
CA GLU A 575 -32.78 -5.34 19.96
C GLU A 575 -32.66 -3.98 20.67
N ALA A 576 -33.61 -3.08 20.42
CA ALA A 576 -33.54 -1.70 20.89
C ALA A 576 -33.31 -1.57 22.40
N TYR A 577 -33.90 -2.44 23.23
CA TYR A 577 -33.72 -2.44 24.68
C TYR A 577 -32.26 -2.66 25.11
N ALA A 578 -31.47 -3.43 24.35
CA ALA A 578 -30.08 -3.71 24.69
C ALA A 578 -29.21 -2.46 24.46
N ILE A 579 -29.45 -1.76 23.34
CA ILE A 579 -28.77 -0.51 22.98
C ILE A 579 -29.20 0.65 23.89
N GLU A 580 -30.50 0.73 24.22
CA GLU A 580 -31.01 1.71 25.19
C GLU A 580 -30.37 1.56 26.56
N GLY A 581 -30.12 0.31 27.01
CA GLY A 581 -29.41 0.03 28.26
C GLY A 581 -28.01 0.63 28.25
N ILE A 582 -27.23 0.36 27.19
CA ILE A 582 -25.90 0.94 26.97
C ILE A 582 -25.97 2.47 27.03
N MET A 583 -26.89 3.10 26.28
CA MET A 583 -26.98 4.56 26.19
C MET A 583 -27.44 5.22 27.49
N LYS A 584 -28.33 4.59 28.27
CA LYS A 584 -28.66 5.03 29.64
C LYS A 584 -27.43 4.97 30.55
N GLY A 585 -26.67 3.87 30.49
CA GLY A 585 -25.45 3.71 31.28
C GLY A 585 -24.38 4.73 30.91
N ALA A 586 -24.18 4.96 29.61
CA ALA A 586 -23.25 5.95 29.08
C ALA A 586 -23.64 7.39 29.48
N ALA A 587 -24.93 7.71 29.53
CA ALA A 587 -25.43 9.03 29.92
C ALA A 587 -25.36 9.28 31.44
N ALA A 588 -25.54 8.23 32.24
CA ALA A 588 -25.45 8.29 33.70
C ALA A 588 -23.99 8.26 34.20
N GLY A 589 -23.09 7.60 33.46
CA GLY A 589 -21.69 7.43 33.84
C GLY A 589 -20.83 8.67 33.54
N GLN A 590 -20.06 9.12 34.51
CA GLN A 590 -19.17 10.29 34.40
C GLN A 590 -17.72 9.86 34.63
N TYR A 591 -16.82 10.20 33.70
CA TYR A 591 -15.39 9.92 33.90
C TYR A 591 -14.85 10.70 35.10
N PRO A 592 -13.91 10.12 35.88
CA PRO A 592 -13.33 10.75 37.07
C PRO A 592 -12.20 11.75 36.74
N TYR A 593 -12.07 12.18 35.47
CA TYR A 593 -11.03 13.05 34.94
C TYR A 593 -11.59 14.00 33.88
#